data_AF-A0A6L6GWF1-F1
#
_entry.id   AF-A0A6L6GWF1-F1
#
_cell.length_a   1.000
_cell.length_b   1.000
_cell.length_c   1.000
_cell.angle_alpha   90.00
_cell.angle_beta   90.00
_cell.angle_gamma   90.00
#
_symmetry.space_group_name_H-M   'P 1'
#
loop_
_entity.id
_entity.type
_entity.pdbx_description
1 polymer ?
#
loop_
_entity_poly.entity_id
_entity_poly.type
_entity_poly.pdbx_seq_one_letter_code
_entity_poly.pdbx_strand_id
1 'polypeptide(L)'
;MQIALLLIIIATAVFVGFASKKFYDKPQIVNFSIALLMILIVIQTLLMQPITTLGYTAIAFCSIAFIIQLILGIRNSRTSGNVQA
;
A
#
# COMPACT_ATOMS: atom_id res chain seq x y z
N MET A 1 -3.57 17.04 -15.01
CA MET A 1 -4.19 15.93 -14.23
C MET A 1 -3.19 14.83 -13.87
N GLN A 2 -2.30 14.37 -14.77
CA GLN A 2 -1.32 13.30 -14.48
C GLN A 2 -0.24 13.67 -13.45
N ILE A 3 0.34 14.87 -13.52
CA ILE A 3 1.42 15.33 -12.63
C ILE A 3 0.95 15.45 -11.17
N ALA A 4 -0.28 15.90 -10.95
CA ALA A 4 -0.85 16.00 -9.59
C ALA A 4 -1.01 14.62 -8.95
N LEU A 5 -1.45 13.61 -9.71
CA LEU A 5 -1.56 12.22 -9.26
C LEU A 5 -0.19 11.63 -8.90
N LEU A 6 0.83 11.88 -9.72
CA LEU A 6 2.22 11.48 -9.42
C LEU A 6 2.73 12.12 -8.14
N LEU A 7 2.50 13.43 -7.95
CA LEU A 7 2.92 14.13 -6.73
C LEU A 7 2.21 13.60 -5.49
N ILE A 8 0.92 13.26 -5.59
CA ILE A 8 0.16 12.64 -4.49
C ILE A 8 0.74 11.26 -4.15
N ILE A 9 1.04 10.42 -5.15
CA ILE A 9 1.65 9.10 -4.93
C ILE A 9 3.02 9.22 -4.26
N ILE A 10 3.86 10.15 -4.70
CA ILE A 10 5.17 10.39 -4.10
C ILE A 10 5.01 10.87 -2.64
N ALA A 11 4.12 11.83 -2.39
CA ALA A 11 3.85 12.33 -1.04
C ALA A 11 3.33 11.21 -0.12
N THR A 12 2.40 10.38 -0.61
CA THR A 12 1.90 9.22 0.12
C THR A 12 3.00 8.18 0.34
N ALA A 13 3.88 7.92 -0.65
CA ALA A 13 4.99 6.96 -0.51
C ALA A 13 5.97 7.39 0.58
N VAL A 14 6.33 8.68 0.62
CA VAL A 14 7.19 9.25 1.67
C VAL A 14 6.50 9.16 3.03
N PHE A 15 5.20 9.47 3.10
CA PHE A 15 4.43 9.35 4.34
C PHE A 15 4.35 7.90 4.84
N VAL A 16 4.16 6.94 3.94
CA VAL A 16 4.18 5.50 4.24
C VAL A 16 5.54 5.07 4.77
N GLY A 17 6.63 5.53 4.15
CA GLY A 17 7.99 5.26 4.63
C GLY A 17 8.25 5.83 6.02
N PHE A 18 7.79 7.05 6.27
CA PHE A 18 7.89 7.69 7.57
C PHE A 18 7.03 7.00 8.63
N ALA A 19 5.79 6.63 8.28
CA ALA A 19 4.89 5.87 9.12
C ALA A 19 5.45 4.47 9.43
N SER A 20 6.07 3.81 8.45
CA SER A 20 6.76 2.54 8.64
C SER A 20 7.91 2.66 9.64
N LYS A 21 8.70 3.75 9.56
CA LYS A 21 9.80 3.99 10.50
C LYS A 21 9.33 4.34 11.91
N LYS A 22 8.22 5.07 12.06
CA LYS A 22 7.73 5.56 13.36
C LYS A 22 6.75 4.62 14.06
N PHE A 23 5.96 3.87 13.30
CA PHE A 23 4.92 2.96 13.79
C PHE A 23 5.26 1.50 13.50
N TYR A 24 6.55 1.16 13.41
CA TYR A 24 7.02 -0.24 13.22
C TYR A 24 6.45 -1.18 14.30
N ASP A 25 6.23 -0.66 15.51
CA ASP A 25 5.60 -1.34 16.65
C ASP A 25 4.11 -1.66 16.43
N LYS A 26 3.44 -0.93 15.52
CA LYS A 26 2.02 -1.11 15.18
C LYS A 26 1.87 -1.44 13.69
N PRO A 27 2.18 -2.68 13.27
CA PRO A 27 2.22 -3.06 11.87
C PRO A 27 0.87 -2.88 11.15
N GLN A 28 -0.26 -2.83 11.86
CA GLN A 28 -1.58 -2.47 11.31
C GLN A 28 -1.61 -1.10 10.63
N ILE A 29 -1.05 -0.06 11.26
CA ILE A 29 -1.10 1.32 10.76
C ILE A 29 -0.21 1.46 9.52
N VAL A 30 0.94 0.78 9.54
CA VAL A 30 1.87 0.71 8.42
C VAL A 30 1.24 -0.03 7.25
N ASN A 31 0.60 -1.18 7.51
CA ASN A 31 -0.06 -2.00 6.51
C ASN A 31 -1.23 -1.27 5.83
N PHE A 32 -2.03 -0.50 6.60
CA PHE A 32 -3.08 0.35 6.03
C PHE A 32 -2.51 1.43 5.10
N SER A 33 -1.39 2.05 5.49
CA SER A 33 -0.75 3.10 4.71
C SER A 33 -0.18 2.54 3.39
N ILE A 34 0.44 1.36 3.43
CA ILE A 34 0.95 0.67 2.23
C ILE A 34 -0.22 0.27 1.31
N ALA A 35 -1.36 -0.15 1.86
CA ALA A 35 -2.52 -0.53 1.07
C ALA A 35 -3.12 0.69 0.35
N LEU A 36 -3.17 1.84 1.03
CA LEU A 36 -3.60 3.12 0.46
C LEU A 36 -2.69 3.54 -0.70
N LEU A 37 -1.37 3.42 -0.52
CA LEU A 37 -0.38 3.70 -1.56
C LEU A 37 -0.55 2.78 -2.78
N MET A 38 -0.79 1.49 -2.52
CA MET A 38 -1.01 0.50 -3.58
C MET A 38 -2.26 0.81 -4.41
N ILE A 39 -3.37 1.21 -3.77
CA ILE A 39 -4.59 1.64 -4.47
C ILE A 39 -4.32 2.86 -5.37
N LEU A 40 -3.58 3.85 -4.87
CA LEU A 40 -3.25 5.05 -5.64
C LEU A 40 -2.43 4.72 -6.90
N ILE A 41 -1.46 3.79 -6.78
CA ILE A 41 -0.64 3.32 -7.90
C ILE A 41 -1.49 2.57 -8.93
N VAL A 42 -2.43 1.72 -8.49
CA VAL A 42 -3.34 0.99 -9.41
C VAL A 42 -4.22 1.96 -10.17
N ILE A 43 -4.83 2.94 -9.49
CA ILE A 43 -5.66 3.96 -10.13
C ILE A 43 -4.84 4.75 -11.16
N GLN A 44 -3.60 5.15 -10.81
CA GLN A 44 -2.72 5.81 -11.76
C GLN A 44 -2.38 4.92 -12.97
N THR A 45 -2.18 3.62 -12.76
CA THR A 45 -1.87 2.66 -13.82
C THR A 45 -3.04 2.47 -14.77
N LEU A 46 -4.27 2.44 -14.26
CA LEU A 46 -5.50 2.37 -15.08
C LEU A 46 -5.74 3.65 -15.89
N LEU A 47 -5.37 4.81 -15.34
CA LEU A 47 -5.48 6.11 -16.02
C LEU A 47 -4.37 6.33 -17.07
N MET A 48 -3.26 5.60 -16.98
CA MET A 48 -2.22 5.54 -18.01
C MET A 48 -2.63 4.55 -19.11
N GLN A 49 -3.55 4.98 -19.99
CA GLN A 49 -3.78 4.29 -21.27
C GLN A 49 -2.85 4.86 -22.35
N PRO A 50 -2.24 4.02 -23.21
CA PRO A 50 -2.36 2.57 -23.26
C PRO A 50 -1.59 1.89 -22.13
N ILE A 51 -2.21 0.87 -21.51
CA ILE A 51 -1.55 0.08 -20.46
C ILE A 51 -0.38 -0.65 -21.11
N THR A 52 0.83 -0.17 -20.81
CA THR A 52 2.08 -0.81 -21.23
C THR A 52 2.28 -2.11 -20.45
N THR A 53 3.18 -2.97 -20.92
CA THR A 53 3.57 -4.21 -20.22
C THR A 53 3.94 -3.93 -18.75
N LEU A 54 4.56 -2.77 -18.47
CA LEU A 54 4.83 -2.27 -17.11
C LEU A 54 3.58 -2.12 -16.25
N GLY A 55 2.48 -1.60 -16.81
CA GLY A 55 1.20 -1.46 -16.10
C GLY A 55 0.58 -2.81 -15.73
N TYR A 56 0.65 -3.80 -16.62
CA TYR A 56 0.25 -5.18 -16.29
C TYR A 56 1.11 -5.77 -15.17
N THR A 57 2.42 -5.52 -15.20
CA THR A 57 3.35 -6.01 -14.17
C THR A 57 3.07 -5.36 -12.81
N ALA A 58 2.76 -4.06 -12.80
CA ALA A 58 2.38 -3.33 -11.59
C ALA A 58 1.08 -3.87 -10.98
N ILE A 59 0.06 -4.16 -11.80
CA ILE A 59 -1.20 -4.76 -11.32
C ILE A 59 -0.97 -6.16 -10.71
N ALA A 60 -0.13 -6.98 -11.34
CA ALA A 60 0.22 -8.31 -10.82
C ALA A 60 0.96 -8.22 -9.48
N PHE A 61 1.99 -7.37 -9.39
CA PHE A 61 2.71 -7.12 -8.14
C PHE A 61 1.80 -6.55 -7.05
N CYS A 62 0.91 -5.62 -7.41
CA CYS A 62 -0.03 -5.00 -6.49
C CYS A 62 -1.01 -6.04 -5.93
N SER A 63 -1.46 -7.00 -6.74
CA SER A 63 -2.33 -8.08 -6.30
C SER A 63 -1.64 -9.01 -5.30
N ILE A 64 -0.37 -9.37 -5.55
CA ILE A 64 0.43 -10.21 -4.64
C ILE A 64 0.68 -9.46 -3.32
N ALA A 65 1.10 -8.20 -3.40
CA ALA A 65 1.34 -7.37 -2.24
C ALA A 65 0.07 -7.14 -1.42
N PHE A 66 -1.10 -7.04 -2.06
CA PHE A 66 -2.38 -6.94 -1.38
C PHE A 66 -2.66 -8.19 -0.55
N ILE A 67 -2.41 -9.39 -1.08
CA ILE A 67 -2.57 -10.65 -0.33
C ILE A 67 -1.60 -10.70 0.87
N ILE A 68 -0.34 -10.31 0.69
CA ILE A 68 0.65 -10.29 1.79
C ILE A 68 0.20 -9.30 2.88
N GLN A 69 -0.23 -8.11 2.49
CA GLN A 69 -0.76 -7.10 3.42
C GLN A 69 -2.02 -7.58 4.13
N LEU A 70 -2.91 -8.29 3.43
CA LEU A 70 -4.11 -8.90 4.01
C LEU A 70 -3.74 -9.95 5.07
N ILE A 71 -2.82 -10.86 4.76
CA ILE A 71 -2.38 -11.93 5.66
C ILE A 71 -1.70 -11.34 6.90
N LEU A 72 -0.81 -10.36 6.72
CA LEU A 72 -0.13 -9.66 7.82
C LEU A 72 -1.12 -8.88 8.68
N GLY A 73 -2.10 -8.21 8.06
CA GLY A 73 -3.18 -7.50 8.75
C GLY A 73 -4.03 -8.44 9.62
N ILE A 74 -4.44 -9.59 9.06
CA ILE A 74 -5.23 -10.61 9.78
C ILE A 74 -4.40 -11.23 10.92
N ARG A 75 -3.13 -11.58 10.69
CA ARG A 75 -2.25 -12.12 11.74
C ARG A 75 -2.04 -11.10 12.87
N ASN A 76 -1.82 -9.82 12.54
CA ASN A 76 -1.66 -8.78 13.56
C ASN A 76 -2.95 -8.56 14.37
N SER A 77 -4.12 -8.65 13.74
CA SER A 77 -5.40 -8.54 14.46
C SER A 77 -5.63 -9.68 15.45
N ARG A 78 -5.07 -10.88 15.20
CA ARG A 78 -5.12 -12.01 16.15
C ARG A 78 -4.07 -11.89 17.25
N THR A 79 -2.92 -11.29 16.98
CA THR A 79 -1.87 -11.08 17.99
C THR A 79 -2.25 -9.99 19.00
N SER A 80 -2.90 -8.90 18.55
CA SER A 80 -3.46 -7.88 19.45
C SER A 80 -4.67 -8.37 20.25
N GLY A 81 -5.31 -9.49 19.85
CA GLY A 81 -6.34 -10.16 20.64
C GLY A 81 -5.82 -10.98 21.83
N ASN A 82 -4.50 -11.19 21.95
CA ASN A 82 -3.85 -11.82 23.12
C ASN A 82 -2.87 -10.86 23.84
N VAL A 83 -2.80 -9.59 23.42
CA VAL A 83 -2.08 -8.51 24.13
C VAL A 83 -3.02 -7.30 24.28
N GLN A 84 -4.28 -7.59 24.57
CA GLN A 84 -5.25 -6.66 25.16
C GLN A 84 -6.21 -7.44 26.08
N ALA A 85 -5.62 -8.30 26.91
CA ALA A 85 -6.20 -8.86 28.12
C ALA A 85 -5.07 -9.03 29.14
#